data_AF-A0A961Q508-F1
#
_entry.id   AF-A0A961Q508-F1
#
_cell.length_a   1.000
_cell.length_b   1.000
_cell.length_c   1.000
_cell.angle_alpha   90.00
_cell.angle_beta   90.00
_cell.angle_gamma   90.00
#
_symmetry.space_group_name_H-M   'P 1'
#
loop_
_entity.id
_entity.type
_entity.pdbx_description
1 polymer ?
#
loop_
_entity_poly.entity_id
_entity_poly.type
_entity_poly.pdbx_seq_one_letter_code
_entity_poly.pdbx_strand_id
1 'polypeptide(L)' 'MKWWLSVFFFINDAWVPGSSIDGWDPRPFDSEAICLERKARAEQECRNYPLDYDTAWVCSAGEPASAPPVAIPESEC' A
#
# COMPACT_ATOMS: atom_id res chain seq x y z
N MET A 1 9.65 -14.60 10.07
CA MET A 1 8.94 -13.32 10.29
C MET A 1 8.25 -12.97 8.98
N LYS A 2 7.00 -12.50 9.01
CA LYS A 2 6.28 -12.09 7.79
C LYS A 2 6.45 -10.61 7.53
N TRP A 3 6.33 -10.22 6.27
CA TRP A 3 6.26 -8.84 5.81
C TRP A 3 4.91 -8.58 5.21
N TRP A 4 4.30 -7.44 5.48
CA TRP A 4 2.95 -7.12 5.05
C TRP A 4 2.98 -5.98 4.06
N LEU A 5 2.26 -6.13 2.96
CA LEU A 5 1.94 -5.05 2.05
C LEU A 5 0.56 -4.51 2.40
N SER A 6 0.53 -3.28 2.91
CA SER A 6 -0.68 -2.50 3.11
C SER A 6 -0.81 -1.45 2.02
N VAL A 7 -2.04 -1.08 1.68
CA VAL A 7 -2.35 0.08 0.84
C VAL A 7 -3.20 1.03 1.66
N PHE A 8 -3.03 2.33 1.44
CA PHE A 8 -3.89 3.38 1.95
C PHE A 8 -4.46 4.15 0.75
N PHE A 9 -5.68 4.65 0.88
CA PHE A 9 -6.37 5.45 -0.14
C PHE A 9 -6.65 6.84 0.40
N PHE A 10 -6.41 7.87 -0.40
CA PHE A 10 -6.72 9.25 -0.05
C PHE A 10 -8.15 9.60 -0.47
N ILE A 11 -9.07 9.62 0.49
CA ILE A 11 -10.51 9.78 0.27
C ILE A 11 -11.03 10.88 1.21
N ASN A 12 -11.71 11.89 0.67
CA ASN A 12 -12.28 13.01 1.44
C ASN A 12 -11.26 13.67 2.39
N ASP A 13 -10.10 14.07 1.86
CA ASP A 13 -9.01 14.73 2.59
C ASP A 13 -8.36 13.89 3.72
N ALA A 14 -8.56 12.56 3.70
CA ALA A 14 -8.01 11.66 4.69
C ALA A 14 -7.44 10.38 4.08
N TRP A 15 -6.39 9.83 4.69
CA TRP A 15 -5.88 8.51 4.36
C TRP A 15 -6.67 7.43 5.09
N VAL A 16 -7.23 6.51 4.32
CA VAL A 16 -8.04 5.39 4.80
C VAL A 16 -7.29 4.09 4.52
N PRO A 17 -7.19 3.15 5.48
CA PRO A 17 -6.55 1.87 5.23
C PRO A 17 -7.35 1.04 4.21
N GLY A 18 -6.64 0.34 3.32
CA GLY A 18 -7.23 -0.53 2.31
C GLY A 18 -8.11 -1.64 2.88
N SER A 19 -7.86 -2.11 4.10
CA SER A 19 -8.74 -3.08 4.78
C SER A 19 -10.16 -2.55 5.06
N SER A 20 -10.40 -1.25 4.91
CA SER A 20 -11.75 -0.67 4.96
C SER A 20 -12.47 -0.67 3.62
N ILE A 21 -11.81 -1.12 2.54
CA ILE A 21 -12.33 -1.20 1.17
C ILE A 21 -12.27 -2.66 0.72
N ASP A 22 -13.40 -3.18 0.23
CA ASP A 22 -13.49 -4.58 -0.19
C ASP A 22 -12.44 -4.92 -1.26
N GLY A 23 -11.74 -6.05 -1.06
CA GLY A 23 -10.67 -6.52 -1.96
C GLY A 23 -9.26 -5.95 -1.73
N TRP A 24 -9.09 -4.99 -0.81
CA TRP A 24 -7.82 -4.30 -0.55
C TRP A 24 -7.17 -4.63 0.80
N ASP A 25 -7.48 -5.82 1.34
CA ASP A 25 -6.87 -6.31 2.57
C ASP A 25 -5.34 -6.44 2.47
N PRO A 26 -4.59 -6.13 3.56
CA PRO A 26 -3.15 -6.31 3.62
C PRO A 26 -2.72 -7.75 3.31
N ARG A 27 -1.63 -7.88 2.55
CA ARG A 27 -1.13 -9.19 2.11
C ARG A 27 0.19 -9.56 2.76
N PRO A 28 0.32 -10.75 3.36
CA PRO A 28 1.57 -11.21 3.95
C PRO A 28 2.51 -11.84 2.91
N PHE A 29 3.81 -11.67 3.13
CA PHE A 29 4.93 -12.19 2.33
C PHE A 29 6.02 -12.76 3.24
N ASP A 30 6.84 -13.66 2.70
CA ASP A 30 7.87 -14.37 3.45
C ASP A 30 9.12 -13.54 3.74
N SER A 31 9.37 -12.48 2.97
CA SER A 31 10.54 -11.63 3.11
C SER A 31 10.26 -10.18 2.70
N GLU A 32 11.13 -9.28 3.18
CA GLU A 32 11.13 -7.87 2.81
C GLU A 32 11.26 -7.69 1.30
N ALA A 33 12.21 -8.40 0.69
CA ALA A 33 12.47 -8.33 -0.75
C ALA A 33 11.23 -8.67 -1.58
N ILE A 34 10.48 -9.72 -1.19
CA ILE A 34 9.23 -10.08 -1.88
C ILE A 34 8.18 -8.99 -1.67
N CYS A 35 8.04 -8.43 -0.47
CA CYS A 35 7.10 -7.35 -0.22
C CYS A 35 7.42 -6.14 -1.11
N LEU A 36 8.68 -5.72 -1.17
CA LEU A 36 9.13 -4.57 -1.97
C LEU A 36 8.97 -4.82 -3.47
N GLU A 37 9.25 -6.02 -3.97
CA GLU A 37 8.99 -6.40 -5.37
C GLU A 37 7.50 -6.26 -5.71
N ARG A 38 6.62 -6.71 -4.80
CA ARG A 38 5.17 -6.64 -4.96
C ARG A 38 4.65 -5.22 -4.86
N LYS A 39 5.20 -4.41 -3.94
CA LYS A 39 4.96 -2.97 -3.85
C LYS A 39 5.28 -2.29 -5.18
N ALA A 40 6.50 -2.45 -5.69
CA ALA A 40 6.93 -1.82 -6.94
C ALA A 40 6.05 -2.21 -8.13
N ARG A 41 5.62 -3.48 -8.19
CA ARG A 41 4.67 -3.95 -9.21
C ARG A 41 3.30 -3.29 -9.05
N ALA A 42 2.78 -3.19 -7.83
CA ALA A 42 1.48 -2.56 -7.59
C ALA A 42 1.49 -1.08 -7.99
N GLU A 43 2.55 -0.34 -7.65
CA GLU A 43 2.73 1.06 -8.06
C GLU A 43 2.87 1.20 -9.57
N GLN A 44 3.56 0.27 -10.23
CA GLN A 44 3.67 0.25 -11.69
C GLN A 44 2.32 -0.01 -12.36
N GLU A 45 1.56 -0.98 -11.87
CA GLU A 45 0.21 -1.28 -12.36
C GLU A 45 -0.71 -0.08 -12.16
N CYS A 46 -0.68 0.60 -11.00
CA CYS A 46 -1.45 1.81 -10.76
C CYS A 46 -1.08 2.91 -11.76
N ARG A 47 0.21 3.16 -12.01
CA ARG A 47 0.62 4.16 -13.02
C ARG A 47 0.09 3.85 -14.42
N ASN A 48 -0.02 2.57 -14.78
CA ASN A 48 -0.53 2.14 -16.09
C ASN A 48 -2.06 2.12 -16.13
N TYR A 49 -2.70 1.83 -15.00
CA TYR A 49 -4.14 1.70 -14.80
C TYR A 49 -4.54 2.40 -13.49
N PRO A 50 -4.70 3.74 -13.53
CA PRO A 50 -4.94 4.52 -12.32
C PRO A 50 -6.19 4.07 -11.58
N LEU A 51 -6.10 4.06 -10.26
CA LEU A 51 -7.23 3.82 -9.37
C LEU A 51 -8.05 5.10 -9.21
N ASP A 52 -9.26 4.98 -8.64
CA ASP A 52 -10.18 6.11 -8.45
C ASP A 52 -9.68 7.15 -7.42
N TYR A 53 -8.69 6.78 -6.60
CA TYR A 53 -8.12 7.61 -5.54
C TYR A 53 -6.61 7.45 -5.53
N ASP A 54 -5.91 8.47 -5.01
CA ASP A 54 -4.49 8.37 -4.74
C ASP A 54 -4.23 7.29 -3.69
N THR A 55 -3.15 6.54 -3.86
CA THR A 55 -2.79 5.42 -3.02
C THR A 55 -1.38 5.50 -2.48
N ALA A 56 -1.15 4.88 -1.34
CA ALA A 56 0.16 4.76 -0.73
C ALA A 56 0.41 3.30 -0.32
N TRP A 57 1.45 2.71 -0.89
CA TRP A 57 1.81 1.31 -0.68
C TRP A 57 2.93 1.18 0.36
N VAL A 58 2.72 0.36 1.39
CA VAL A 58 3.62 0.26 2.55
C VAL A 58 3.99 -1.19 2.82
N CYS A 59 5.29 -1.45 2.93
CA CYS A 59 5.82 -2.71 3.46
C CYS A 59 6.16 -2.55 4.94
N SER A 60 5.62 -3.42 5.80
CA SER A 60 5.88 -3.42 7.25
C SER A 60 6.27 -4.81 7.75
N ALA A 61 7.17 -4.87 8.73
CA ALA A 61 7.64 -6.12 9.31
C ALA A 61 6.72 -6.57 10.47
N GLY A 62 6.41 -7.87 10.53
CA GLY A 62 5.66 -8.49 11.63
C GLY A 62 4.15 -8.34 11.51
N GLU A 63 3.66 -7.11 11.36
CA GLU A 63 2.24 -6.75 11.33
C GLU A 63 1.89 -5.81 10.16
N PRO A 64 0.63 -5.76 9.71
CA PRO A 64 0.17 -4.79 8.73
C PRO A 64 0.38 -3.35 9.20
N ALA A 65 0.75 -2.45 8.29
CA ALA A 65 0.86 -1.04 8.62
C ALA A 65 -0.51 -0.48 9.05
N SER A 66 -0.53 0.23 10.18
CA SER A 66 -1.72 0.85 10.77
C SER A 66 -1.90 2.32 10.39
N ALA A 67 -0.87 2.94 9.80
CA ALA A 67 -0.88 4.33 9.37
C ALA A 67 -0.12 4.48 8.04
N PRO A 68 -0.48 5.49 7.21
CA PRO A 68 0.27 5.83 6.01
C PRO A 68 1.67 6.36 6.36
N PRO A 69 2.62 6.39 5.41
CA PRO A 69 3.93 6.97 5.64
C PRO A 69 3.82 8.48 5.89
N VAL A 70 4.60 9.01 6.84
CA VAL A 70 4.56 10.42 7.29
C VAL A 70 5.03 11.40 6.20
N ALA A 71 5.86 10.93 5.27
CA ALA A 71 6.28 11.67 4.08
C ALA A 71 5.78 10.91 2.85
N ILE A 72 4.74 11.44 2.22
CA ILE A 72 4.19 10.89 0.98
C ILE A 72 4.84 11.71 -0.13
N PRO A 73 5.82 11.18 -0.87
CA PRO A 73 6.35 11.88 -2.03
C PRO A 73 5.19 12.13 -3.00
N GLU A 74 5.16 13.32 -3.62
CA GLU A 74 4.06 13.87 -4.44
C GLU A 74 3.69 13.06 -5.70
N SER A 75 4.15 11.83 -5.82
CA SER A 75 3.96 11.00 -7.01
C SER A 75 4.14 9.52 -6.72
N GLU A 76 3.26 8.92 -5.94
CA GLU A 76 2.98 7.49 -6.05
C GLU A 76 1.47 7.37 -6.19
N CYS A 77 1.06 6.86 -7.35
CA CYS A 77 -0.33 6.58 -7.70
C CYS A 77 -1.01 5.88 -6.54
#